data_AF-A0ABD1V5Y6-F1
#
_entry.id   AF-A0ABD1V5Y6-F1
#
_cell.length_a   1.000
_cell.length_b   1.000
_cell.length_c   1.000
_cell.angle_alpha   90.00
_cell.angle_beta   90.00
_cell.angle_gamma   90.00
#
_symmetry.space_group_name_H-M   'P 1'
#
loop_
_entity.id
_entity.type
_entity.pdbx_description
1 polymer ?
#
loop_
_entity_poly.entity_id
_entity_poly.type
_entity_poly.pdbx_seq_one_letter_code
_entity_poly.pdbx_strand_id
1 'polypeptide(L)'
;MTETRSKTHEENSRKVDKEIGDLSAAYKALSSKVESSDLTLKVLCNRQERVENILTEEKQAESSVPHNVSGPGMGSHRLGTATNNQVRDEERMNTRIPKIDFPYFIGEGLREWLRKARKYFQLHQVNEELKVGIAEMYLKGKADIWFHGFAASLPER
;
A
#
# COMPACT_ATOMS: atom_id res chain seq x y z
N MET A 1 -25.25 -33.79 -52.93
CA MET A 1 -24.65 -33.90 -51.57
C MET A 1 -23.56 -32.86 -51.28
N THR A 2 -23.00 -32.17 -52.28
CA THR A 2 -21.93 -31.16 -52.06
C THR A 2 -22.45 -29.82 -51.55
N GLU A 3 -23.67 -29.44 -51.92
CA GLU A 3 -24.25 -28.13 -51.62
C GLU A 3 -24.56 -27.92 -50.13
N THR A 4 -24.98 -28.98 -49.43
CA THR A 4 -25.28 -28.95 -48.00
C THR A 4 -24.03 -28.70 -47.16
N ARG A 5 -22.90 -29.31 -47.54
CA ARG A 5 -21.60 -29.13 -46.87
C ARG A 5 -21.06 -27.71 -47.04
N SER A 6 -21.28 -27.10 -48.21
CA SER A 6 -20.87 -25.71 -48.46
C SER A 6 -21.68 -24.72 -47.62
N LYS A 7 -23.00 -24.92 -47.49
CA LYS A 7 -23.86 -24.08 -46.64
C LYS A 7 -23.47 -24.15 -45.16
N THR A 8 -23.20 -25.34 -44.64
CA THR A 8 -22.76 -25.50 -43.24
C THR A 8 -21.40 -24.85 -42.99
N HIS A 9 -20.47 -24.95 -43.93
CA HIS A 9 -19.16 -24.29 -43.81
C HIS A 9 -19.31 -22.76 -43.77
N GLU A 10 -20.16 -22.19 -44.63
CA GLU A 10 -20.41 -20.76 -44.68
C GLU A 10 -21.10 -20.24 -43.41
N GLU A 11 -22.05 -20.99 -42.86
CA GLU A 11 -22.70 -20.66 -41.59
C GLU A 11 -21.71 -20.68 -40.41
N ASN A 12 -20.81 -21.67 -40.37
CA ASN A 12 -19.76 -21.73 -39.35
C ASN A 12 -18.78 -20.57 -39.47
N SER A 13 -18.38 -20.19 -40.68
CA SER A 13 -17.55 -18.99 -40.92
C SER A 13 -18.21 -17.73 -40.36
N ARG A 14 -19.50 -17.52 -40.66
CA ARG A 14 -20.25 -16.36 -40.16
C ARG A 14 -20.33 -16.34 -38.63
N LYS A 15 -20.44 -17.51 -38.01
CA LYS A 15 -20.47 -17.63 -36.54
C LYS A 15 -19.13 -17.23 -35.92
N VAL A 16 -18.02 -17.70 -36.49
CA VAL A 16 -16.67 -17.34 -36.04
C VAL A 16 -16.42 -15.83 -36.21
N ASP A 17 -16.82 -15.25 -37.34
CA ASP A 17 -16.68 -13.81 -37.57
C ASP A 17 -17.45 -12.98 -36.54
N LYS A 18 -18.65 -13.45 -36.15
CA LYS A 18 -19.45 -12.82 -35.09
C LYS A 18 -18.75 -12.92 -33.73
N GLU A 19 -18.26 -14.11 -33.35
CA GLU A 19 -17.56 -14.31 -32.08
C GLU A 19 -16.29 -13.47 -31.98
N ILE A 20 -15.54 -13.32 -33.08
CA ILE A 20 -14.38 -12.42 -33.17
C ILE A 20 -14.80 -10.96 -32.97
N GLY A 21 -15.92 -10.55 -33.57
CA GLY A 21 -16.48 -9.21 -33.39
C GLY A 21 -16.85 -8.92 -31.93
N ASP A 22 -17.55 -9.85 -31.29
CA ASP A 22 -17.97 -9.75 -29.89
C ASP A 22 -16.77 -9.70 -28.94
N LEU A 23 -15.75 -10.54 -29.16
CA LEU A 23 -14.50 -10.53 -28.41
C LEU A 23 -13.72 -9.22 -28.57
N SER A 24 -13.66 -8.68 -29.80
CA SER A 24 -13.00 -7.40 -30.08
C SER A 24 -13.68 -6.25 -29.34
N ALA A 25 -15.01 -6.24 -29.30
CA ALA A 25 -15.78 -5.25 -28.54
C ALA A 25 -15.52 -5.37 -27.03
N ALA A 26 -15.53 -6.60 -26.50
CA ALA A 26 -15.23 -6.86 -25.09
C ALA A 26 -13.81 -6.41 -24.71
N TYR A 27 -12.81 -6.69 -25.57
CA TYR A 27 -11.43 -6.25 -25.36
C TYR A 27 -11.32 -4.73 -25.29
N LYS A 28 -11.95 -4.01 -26.23
CA LYS A 28 -11.96 -2.53 -26.21
C LYS A 28 -12.59 -1.97 -24.94
N ALA A 29 -13.71 -2.54 -24.51
CA ALA A 29 -14.39 -2.14 -23.29
C ALA A 29 -13.50 -2.38 -22.05
N LEU A 30 -12.83 -3.53 -21.99
CA LEU A 30 -11.91 -3.86 -20.91
C LEU A 30 -10.69 -2.93 -20.89
N SER A 31 -10.07 -2.67 -22.05
CA SER A 31 -8.95 -1.73 -22.19
C SER A 31 -9.31 -0.35 -21.65
N SER A 32 -10.45 0.19 -22.09
CA SER A 32 -10.94 1.49 -21.61
C SER A 32 -11.16 1.51 -20.09
N LYS A 33 -11.65 0.40 -19.51
CA LYS A 33 -11.86 0.30 -18.06
C LYS A 33 -10.56 0.21 -17.28
N VAL A 34 -9.53 -0.45 -17.84
CA VAL A 34 -8.17 -0.49 -17.27
C VAL A 34 -7.55 0.90 -17.27
N GLU A 35 -7.63 1.62 -18.38
CA GLU A 35 -7.14 3.01 -18.50
C GLU A 35 -7.83 3.96 -17.51
N SER A 36 -9.16 3.84 -17.37
CA SER A 36 -9.93 4.62 -16.39
C SER A 36 -9.52 4.31 -14.94
N SER A 37 -9.22 3.04 -14.65
CA SER A 37 -8.76 2.61 -13.33
C SER A 37 -7.37 3.19 -13.02
N ASP A 38 -6.46 3.19 -14.00
CA ASP A 38 -5.12 3.78 -13.87
C ASP A 38 -5.19 5.29 -13.56
N LEU A 39 -6.08 6.02 -14.24
CA LEU A 39 -6.33 7.43 -13.96
C LEU A 39 -6.82 7.64 -12.52
N THR A 40 -7.74 6.79 -12.07
CA THR A 40 -8.27 6.85 -10.70
C THR A 40 -7.18 6.57 -9.67
N LEU A 41 -6.31 5.58 -9.91
CA LEU A 41 -5.18 5.27 -9.04
C LEU A 41 -4.19 6.43 -8.96
N LYS A 42 -3.85 7.06 -10.09
CA LYS A 42 -2.99 8.26 -10.11
C LYS A 42 -3.55 9.40 -9.26
N VAL A 43 -4.86 9.68 -9.39
CA VAL A 43 -5.52 10.71 -8.56
C VAL A 43 -5.47 10.36 -7.07
N LEU A 44 -5.68 9.08 -6.73
CA LEU A 44 -5.62 8.62 -5.34
C LEU A 44 -4.20 8.70 -4.77
N CYS A 45 -3.16 8.36 -5.54
CA CYS A 45 -1.76 8.52 -5.14
C CYS A 45 -1.41 9.98 -4.90
N ASN A 46 -1.74 10.88 -5.83
CA ASN A 46 -1.48 12.31 -5.66
C ASN A 46 -2.22 12.87 -4.43
N ARG A 47 -3.45 12.40 -4.15
CA ARG A 47 -4.18 12.81 -2.94
C ARG A 47 -3.52 12.30 -1.67
N GLN A 48 -2.96 11.09 -1.71
CA GLN A 48 -2.24 10.50 -0.58
C GLN A 48 -0.95 11.28 -0.27
N GLU A 49 -0.16 11.61 -1.30
CA GLU A 49 1.06 12.41 -1.17
C GLU A 49 0.79 13.79 -0.54
N ARG A 50 -0.29 14.47 -0.97
CA ARG A 50 -0.70 15.75 -0.37
C ARG A 50 -1.06 15.63 1.11
N VAL A 51 -1.70 14.54 1.51
CA VAL A 51 -2.04 14.30 2.92
C VAL A 51 -0.79 14.02 3.74
N GLU A 52 0.18 13.30 3.17
CA GLU A 52 1.45 13.01 3.84
C GLU A 52 2.29 14.27 4.05
N ASN A 53 2.37 15.16 3.06
CA ASN A 53 3.08 16.44 3.18
C ASN A 53 2.48 17.33 4.29
N ILE A 54 1.15 17.41 4.39
CA ILE A 54 0.47 18.19 5.44
C ILE A 54 0.76 17.60 6.83
N LEU A 55 0.74 16.27 6.97
CA LEU A 55 1.03 15.60 8.24
C LEU A 55 2.50 15.74 8.67
N THR A 56 3.43 15.88 7.72
CA THR A 56 4.83 16.16 8.03
C THR A 56 5.07 17.62 8.43
N GLU A 57 4.30 18.57 7.90
CA GLU A 57 4.37 19.98 8.27
C GLU A 57 3.85 20.24 9.71
N GLU A 58 2.77 19.58 10.14
CA GLU A 58 2.27 19.71 11.53
C GLU A 58 3.29 19.25 12.58
N LYS A 59 4.06 18.20 12.30
CA LYS A 59 5.08 17.70 13.25
C LYS A 59 6.27 18.64 13.45
N GLN A 60 6.57 19.55 12.50
CA GLN A 60 7.66 20.51 12.63
C GLN A 60 7.22 21.82 13.31
N ALA A 61 5.93 22.17 13.29
CA ALA A 61 5.41 23.36 13.96
C ALA A 61 5.30 23.21 15.49
N GLU A 62 5.15 21.99 16.02
CA GLU A 62 5.00 21.73 17.46
C GLU A 62 6.33 21.74 18.25
N SER A 63 7.50 21.77 17.59
CA SER A 63 8.80 21.83 18.29
C SER A 63 9.23 23.23 18.72
N SER A 64 8.39 24.25 18.48
CA SER A 64 8.70 25.66 18.75
C SER A 64 7.93 26.19 19.97
N VAL A 65 8.17 25.63 21.15
CA VAL A 65 7.72 26.22 22.42
C VAL A 65 8.84 27.12 22.97
N PRO A 66 8.63 28.44 23.18
CA PRO A 66 9.64 29.31 23.75
C PRO A 66 9.72 29.10 25.27
N HIS A 67 10.89 28.67 25.77
CA HIS A 67 11.13 28.55 27.20
C HIS A 67 11.45 29.94 27.79
N ASN A 68 10.60 30.39 28.72
CA ASN A 68 10.70 31.69 29.37
C ASN A 68 11.83 31.71 30.43
N VAL A 69 12.53 32.84 30.42
CA VAL A 69 13.53 33.42 31.33
C VAL A 69 13.60 32.85 32.75
N SER A 70 14.82 32.55 33.22
CA SER A 70 15.20 32.65 34.64
C SER A 70 16.70 32.96 34.78
N GLY A 71 17.01 33.96 35.61
CA GLY A 71 18.31 34.65 35.73
C GLY A 71 19.44 33.86 36.43
N PRO A 72 20.60 34.51 36.64
CA PRO A 72 21.86 33.83 36.96
C PRO A 72 22.07 33.66 38.47
N GLY A 73 22.38 32.43 38.88
CA GLY A 73 22.88 32.11 40.22
C GLY A 73 24.19 31.33 40.12
N MET A 74 25.27 31.96 40.56
CA MET A 74 26.61 31.38 40.67
C MET A 74 26.62 30.20 41.65
N GLY A 75 27.37 29.14 41.32
CA GLY A 75 27.58 28.00 42.22
C GLY A 75 28.62 27.03 41.68
N SER A 76 29.73 26.92 42.38
CA SER A 76 30.98 26.31 41.95
C SER A 76 31.13 24.83 42.38
N HIS A 77 31.94 24.08 41.61
CA HIS A 77 32.67 22.84 41.95
C HIS A 77 31.89 21.51 42.15
N ARG A 78 32.19 20.46 41.35
CA ARG A 78 33.21 19.42 41.64
C ARG A 78 33.21 18.28 40.60
N LEU A 79 34.38 17.65 40.49
CA LEU A 79 34.86 16.62 39.57
C LEU A 79 34.15 15.24 39.67
N GLY A 80 33.96 14.62 38.50
CA GLY A 80 34.41 13.26 38.15
C GLY A 80 33.70 12.02 38.74
N THR A 81 33.12 11.19 37.87
CA THR A 81 33.55 9.80 37.59
C THR A 81 32.67 9.16 36.51
N ALA A 82 33.30 8.67 35.45
CA ALA A 82 32.70 7.83 34.44
C ALA A 82 32.64 6.38 34.93
N THR A 83 31.48 5.72 34.85
CA THR A 83 31.41 4.28 34.54
C THR A 83 30.17 3.99 33.70
N ASN A 84 30.44 3.25 32.63
CA ASN A 84 29.56 2.80 31.56
C ASN A 84 28.57 1.75 32.07
N ASN A 85 27.28 1.90 31.77
CA ASN A 85 26.33 0.78 31.73
C ASN A 85 25.16 1.08 30.78
N GLN A 86 25.48 1.13 29.49
CA GLN A 86 24.56 1.34 28.38
C GLN A 86 23.87 0.03 27.97
N VAL A 87 22.91 -0.48 28.77
CA VAL A 87 22.09 -1.66 28.38
C VAL A 87 20.65 -1.62 28.96
N ARG A 88 19.98 -0.47 29.09
CA ARG A 88 18.61 -0.46 29.70
C ARG A 88 17.56 0.49 29.10
N ASP A 89 17.74 1.02 27.90
CA ASP A 89 16.74 1.95 27.32
C ASP A 89 15.86 1.40 26.18
N GLU A 90 16.08 0.18 25.69
CA GLU A 90 15.22 -0.38 24.62
C GLU A 90 13.87 -0.93 25.15
N GLU A 91 13.79 -1.32 26.42
CA GLU A 91 12.60 -2.01 26.95
C GLU A 91 11.48 -1.08 27.44
N ARG A 92 11.76 0.23 27.59
CA ARG A 92 10.81 1.19 28.17
C ARG A 92 9.83 1.80 27.15
N MET A 93 10.09 1.68 25.85
CA MET A 93 9.18 2.16 24.80
C MET A 93 8.15 1.11 24.35
N ASN A 94 8.35 -0.17 24.68
CA ASN A 94 7.50 -1.27 24.22
C ASN A 94 6.16 -1.43 25.00
N THR A 95 5.90 -0.56 25.97
CA THR A 95 4.67 -0.62 26.79
C THR A 95 3.51 0.21 26.23
N ARG A 96 3.74 1.00 25.17
CA ARG A 96 2.74 1.95 24.64
C ARG A 96 2.08 1.55 23.33
N ILE A 97 2.65 0.60 22.59
CA ILE A 97 2.10 0.16 21.30
C ILE A 97 1.18 -1.03 21.55
N PRO A 98 -0.13 -0.93 21.26
CA PRO A 98 -1.04 -2.07 21.37
C PRO A 98 -0.56 -3.24 20.51
N LYS A 99 -0.57 -4.46 21.05
CA LYS A 99 -0.33 -5.69 20.29
C LYS A 99 -1.55 -5.95 19.40
N ILE A 100 -1.58 -5.32 18.23
CA ILE A 100 -2.61 -5.51 17.21
C ILE A 100 -1.98 -6.36 16.10
N ASP A 101 -2.68 -7.37 15.60
CA ASP A 101 -2.22 -8.16 14.47
C ASP A 101 -2.51 -7.47 13.13
N PHE A 102 -1.68 -7.75 12.12
CA PHE A 102 -1.92 -7.24 10.78
C PHE A 102 -3.16 -7.93 10.15
N PRO A 103 -4.07 -7.17 9.51
CA PRO A 103 -5.31 -7.73 8.97
C PRO A 103 -5.08 -8.54 7.68
N TYR A 104 -5.77 -9.68 7.55
CA TYR A 104 -5.78 -10.45 6.29
C TYR A 104 -6.65 -9.82 5.21
N PHE A 105 -6.26 -10.01 3.94
CA PHE A 105 -7.06 -9.62 2.77
C PHE A 105 -7.34 -10.83 1.87
N ILE A 106 -8.62 -11.15 1.71
CA ILE A 106 -9.09 -12.28 0.86
C ILE A 106 -9.56 -11.84 -0.53
N GLY A 107 -9.47 -10.54 -0.85
CA GLY A 107 -9.99 -9.95 -2.10
C GLY A 107 -11.31 -9.20 -1.94
N GLU A 108 -11.85 -9.08 -0.73
CA GLU A 108 -13.11 -8.38 -0.44
C GLU A 108 -12.91 -7.26 0.58
N GLY A 109 -13.73 -6.21 0.51
CA GLY A 109 -13.69 -5.14 1.52
C GLY A 109 -12.40 -4.31 1.52
N LEU A 110 -11.80 -4.05 0.34
CA LEU A 110 -10.52 -3.35 0.19
C LEU A 110 -10.43 -2.06 1.02
N ARG A 111 -11.50 -1.27 1.06
CA ARG A 111 -11.54 0.00 1.81
C ARG A 111 -11.38 -0.20 3.32
N GLU A 112 -12.02 -1.24 3.86
CA GLU A 112 -11.93 -1.55 5.29
C GLU A 112 -10.56 -2.15 5.63
N TRP A 113 -10.08 -3.08 4.82
CA TRP A 113 -8.76 -3.68 4.99
C TRP A 113 -7.67 -2.61 4.95
N LEU A 114 -7.69 -1.73 3.95
CA LEU A 114 -6.69 -0.68 3.79
C LEU A 114 -6.68 0.31 4.96
N ARG A 115 -7.86 0.65 5.50
CA ARG A 115 -7.96 1.48 6.71
C ARG A 115 -7.27 0.82 7.91
N LYS A 116 -7.48 -0.48 8.11
CA LYS A 116 -6.84 -1.26 9.19
C LYS A 116 -5.33 -1.40 8.97
N ALA A 117 -4.90 -1.74 7.76
CA ALA A 117 -3.49 -1.88 7.38
C ALA A 117 -2.72 -0.57 7.59
N ARG A 118 -3.26 0.58 7.13
CA ARG A 118 -2.65 1.90 7.38
C ARG A 118 -2.52 2.21 8.86
N LYS A 119 -3.57 1.92 9.65
CA LYS A 119 -3.54 2.16 11.09
C LYS A 119 -2.46 1.32 11.77
N TYR A 120 -2.32 0.05 11.37
CA TYR A 120 -1.24 -0.82 11.82
C TYR A 120 0.13 -0.21 11.50
N PHE A 121 0.39 0.14 10.24
CA PHE A 121 1.69 0.70 9.84
C PHE A 121 2.04 2.00 10.59
N GLN A 122 1.04 2.85 10.85
CA GLN A 122 1.23 4.07 11.62
C GLN A 122 1.56 3.79 13.09
N LEU A 123 0.85 2.85 13.72
CA LEU A 123 1.06 2.51 15.14
C LEU A 123 2.40 1.82 15.36
N HIS A 124 2.81 0.95 14.44
CA HIS A 124 4.06 0.20 14.52
C HIS A 124 5.23 0.90 13.83
N GLN A 125 5.03 2.12 13.30
CA GLN A 125 6.05 2.92 12.60
C GLN A 125 6.81 2.10 11.54
N VAL A 126 6.05 1.34 10.73
CA VAL A 126 6.63 0.45 9.71
C VAL A 126 7.22 1.29 8.57
N ASN A 127 8.49 1.04 8.27
CA ASN A 127 9.23 1.66 7.15
C ASN A 127 8.55 1.37 5.81
N GLU A 128 8.60 2.32 4.89
CA GLU A 128 7.90 2.23 3.59
C GLU A 128 8.31 0.98 2.80
N GLU A 129 9.60 0.63 2.83
CA GLU A 129 10.17 -0.51 2.11
C GLU A 129 9.64 -1.85 2.64
N LEU A 130 9.21 -1.90 3.91
CA LEU A 130 8.71 -3.11 4.56
C LEU A 130 7.19 -3.26 4.44
N LYS A 131 6.45 -2.18 4.14
CA LYS A 131 4.97 -2.21 4.10
C LYS A 131 4.45 -3.22 3.09
N VAL A 132 5.05 -3.27 1.89
CA VAL A 132 4.64 -4.19 0.82
C VAL A 132 4.91 -5.63 1.22
N GLY A 133 6.11 -5.95 1.72
CA GLY A 133 6.44 -7.30 2.17
C GLY A 133 5.55 -7.79 3.31
N ILE A 134 5.22 -6.91 4.27
CA ILE A 134 4.25 -7.26 5.33
C ILE A 134 2.85 -7.47 4.73
N ALA A 135 2.38 -6.59 3.85
CA ALA A 135 1.05 -6.74 3.26
C ALA A 135 0.92 -8.04 2.45
N GLU A 136 1.96 -8.40 1.67
CA GLU A 136 2.06 -9.63 0.89
C GLU A 136 1.84 -10.87 1.75
N MET A 137 2.52 -10.98 2.90
CA MET A 137 2.40 -12.13 3.81
C MET A 137 0.96 -12.39 4.30
N TYR A 138 0.11 -11.37 4.29
CA TYR A 138 -1.27 -11.41 4.79
C TYR A 138 -2.32 -11.35 3.68
N LEU A 139 -1.91 -11.46 2.42
CA LEU A 139 -2.81 -11.78 1.32
C LEU A 139 -3.23 -13.25 1.41
N LYS A 140 -4.49 -13.53 1.11
CA LYS A 140 -5.06 -14.88 1.08
C LYS A 140 -6.03 -15.05 -0.08
N GLY A 141 -6.23 -16.29 -0.50
CA GLY A 141 -7.21 -16.64 -1.52
C GLY A 141 -6.99 -15.90 -2.83
N LYS A 142 -8.02 -15.21 -3.33
CA LYS A 142 -7.98 -14.53 -4.63
C LYS A 142 -6.97 -13.39 -4.68
N ALA A 143 -6.78 -12.68 -3.56
CA ALA A 143 -5.83 -11.58 -3.49
C ALA A 143 -4.37 -12.07 -3.59
N ASP A 144 -4.08 -13.21 -2.99
CA ASP A 144 -2.76 -13.84 -3.02
C ASP A 144 -2.38 -14.27 -4.44
N ILE A 145 -3.30 -14.95 -5.13
CA ILE A 145 -3.13 -15.38 -6.53
C ILE A 145 -2.88 -14.17 -7.44
N TRP A 146 -3.66 -13.10 -7.27
CA TRP A 146 -3.49 -11.87 -8.05
C TRP A 146 -2.11 -11.25 -7.85
N PHE A 147 -1.65 -11.16 -6.59
CA PHE A 147 -0.37 -10.52 -6.29
C PHE A 147 0.81 -11.30 -6.87
N HIS A 148 0.81 -12.63 -6.76
CA HIS A 148 1.85 -13.46 -7.37
C HIS A 148 1.88 -13.33 -8.89
N GLY A 149 0.71 -13.29 -9.54
CA GLY A 149 0.64 -13.07 -10.99
C GLY A 149 1.13 -11.68 -11.39
N PHE A 150 0.80 -10.65 -10.61
CA PHE A 150 1.29 -9.30 -10.81
C PHE A 150 2.81 -9.20 -10.63
N ALA A 151 3.35 -9.78 -9.56
CA ALA A 151 4.79 -9.78 -9.27
C ALA A 151 5.58 -10.50 -10.36
N ALA A 152 5.11 -11.64 -10.85
CA ALA A 152 5.74 -12.37 -11.96
C ALA A 152 5.68 -11.62 -13.30
N SER A 153 4.76 -10.66 -13.45
CA SER A 153 4.61 -9.85 -14.67
C SER A 153 5.47 -8.59 -14.68
N LEU A 154 6.07 -8.23 -13.54
CA LEU A 154 6.98 -7.10 -13.45
C LEU A 154 8.36 -7.53 -13.98
N PRO A 155 8.89 -6.89 -15.03
CA PRO A 155 10.26 -7.15 -15.44
C PRO A 155 11.20 -6.71 -14.31
N GLU A 156 12.06 -7.62 -13.86
CA GLU A 156 13.17 -7.35 -12.94
C GLU A 156 13.89 -6.07 -13.42
N ARG A 157 13.87 -5.01 -12.61
CA ARG A 157 14.52 -3.74 -12.92
C ARG A 157 16.00 -3.78 -12.63
#